data_AF-A0A3P5XL55-F1
#
_entry.id   AF-A0A3P5XL55-F1
#
_cell.length_a   1.000
_cell.length_b   1.000
_cell.length_c   1.000
_cell.angle_alpha   90.00
_cell.angle_beta   90.00
_cell.angle_gamma   90.00
#
_symmetry.space_group_name_H-M   'P 1'
#
loop_
_entity.id
_entity.type
_entity.pdbx_description
1 polymer ?
#
loop_
_entity_poly.entity_id
_entity_poly.type
_entity_poly.pdbx_seq_one_letter_code
_entity_poly.pdbx_strand_id
1 'polypeptide(L)' 'MRLITAMTLTLLVAGCVNGTQTSGDALCDGSREARTDHAAALADSADDRAVVTGARLIALIDAGCD' A
#
# COMPACT_ATOMS: atom_id res chain seq x y z
N MET A 1 -1.93 -16.74 -38.90
CA MET A 1 -1.82 -17.53 -37.65
C MET A 1 -0.64 -17.09 -36.77
N ARG A 2 0.61 -17.04 -37.24
CA ARG A 2 1.79 -16.62 -36.44
C ARG A 2 1.66 -15.23 -35.77
N LEU A 3 1.08 -14.26 -36.47
CA LEU A 3 0.87 -12.89 -35.94
C LEU A 3 -0.19 -12.83 -34.82
N ILE A 4 -1.21 -13.68 -34.90
CA ILE A 4 -2.27 -13.77 -33.90
C ILE A 4 -1.70 -14.36 -32.61
N THR A 5 -0.87 -15.41 -32.72
CA THR A 5 -0.16 -16.01 -31.57
C THR A 5 0.83 -15.06 -30.91
N ALA A 6 1.50 -14.20 -31.69
CA ALA A 6 2.40 -13.19 -31.15
C ALA A 6 1.63 -12.10 -30.38
N MET A 7 0.50 -11.63 -30.93
CA MET A 7 -0.34 -10.62 -30.27
C MET A 7 -0.99 -11.13 -28.98
N THR A 8 -1.48 -12.37 -28.96
CA THR A 8 -2.04 -12.97 -27.74
C THR A 8 -0.97 -13.12 -26.65
N LEU A 9 0.26 -13.50 -27.01
CA LEU A 9 1.35 -13.60 -26.03
C LEU A 9 1.68 -12.23 -25.41
N THR A 10 1.70 -11.17 -26.21
CA THR A 10 1.98 -9.81 -25.71
C THR A 10 0.89 -9.29 -24.77
N LEU A 11 -0.38 -9.61 -25.05
CA LEU A 11 -1.51 -9.23 -24.20
C LEU A 11 -1.51 -9.97 -22.85
N LEU A 12 -1.16 -11.26 -22.85
CA LEU A 12 -1.03 -12.04 -21.62
C LEU A 12 0.12 -11.51 -20.74
N VAL A 13 1.27 -11.22 -21.35
CA VAL A 13 2.43 -10.70 -20.60
C VAL A 13 2.14 -9.31 -20.04
N ALA A 14 1.51 -8.42 -20.81
CA ALA A 14 1.11 -7.09 -20.32
C ALA A 14 0.15 -7.19 -19.12
N GLY A 15 -0.80 -8.12 -19.13
CA GLY A 15 -1.71 -8.36 -18.00
C GLY A 15 -1.01 -8.88 -16.73
N CYS A 16 0.12 -9.57 -16.86
CA CYS A 16 0.91 -10.06 -15.72
C CYS A 16 1.78 -8.98 -15.05
N VAL A 17 2.15 -7.91 -15.76
CA VAL A 17 2.94 -6.79 -15.21
C VAL A 17 2.10 -5.55 -14.87
N ASN A 18 0.93 -5.37 -15.48
CA ASN A 18 0.04 -4.23 -15.16
C ASN A 18 -0.79 -4.40 -13.88
N GLY A 19 -0.64 -5.52 -13.15
CA GLY A 19 -1.34 -5.77 -11.89
C GLY A 19 -0.74 -5.05 -10.67
N THR A 20 0.34 -4.28 -10.82
CA THR A 20 1.08 -3.67 -9.70
C THR A 20 1.09 -2.13 -9.76
N GLN A 21 -0.02 -1.50 -10.10
CA GLN A 21 -0.36 -0.27 -9.35
C GLN A 21 -1.09 -0.78 -8.11
N THR A 22 -0.33 -1.28 -7.15
CA THR A 22 -0.97 -1.86 -5.97
C THR A 22 -1.54 -0.69 -5.19
N SER A 23 -2.82 -0.73 -4.84
CA SER A 23 -3.38 0.22 -3.86
C SER A 23 -2.50 0.29 -2.60
N GLY A 24 -1.73 -0.77 -2.34
CA GLY A 24 -0.67 -0.82 -1.34
C GLY A 24 0.40 0.27 -1.44
N ASP A 25 0.86 0.66 -2.64
CA ASP A 25 1.86 1.71 -2.81
C ASP A 25 1.28 3.09 -2.43
N ALA A 26 0.06 3.38 -2.89
CA ALA A 26 -0.65 4.62 -2.54
C ALA A 26 -0.97 4.70 -1.04
N LEU A 27 -1.42 3.60 -0.43
CA LEU A 27 -1.63 3.49 1.01
C LEU A 27 -0.32 3.65 1.78
N CYS A 28 0.78 3.04 1.31
CA CYS A 28 2.09 3.18 1.93
C CYS A 28 2.59 4.62 1.86
N ASP A 29 2.56 5.25 0.69
CA ASP A 29 3.03 6.62 0.55
C ASP A 29 2.16 7.60 1.33
N GLY A 30 0.83 7.44 1.28
CA GLY A 30 -0.13 8.27 2.03
C GLY A 30 -0.04 8.11 3.55
N SER A 31 0.34 6.94 4.05
CA SER A 31 0.46 6.66 5.49
C SER A 31 1.91 6.74 6.03
N ARG A 32 2.89 7.12 5.21
CA ARG A 32 4.32 7.08 5.57
C ARG A 32 4.64 7.80 6.88
N GLU A 33 4.21 9.05 7.01
CA GLU A 33 4.46 9.87 8.21
C GLU A 33 3.82 9.25 9.45
N ALA A 34 2.54 8.86 9.37
CA ALA A 34 1.82 8.27 10.50
C ALA A 34 2.43 6.94 10.96
N ARG A 35 2.97 6.13 10.03
CA ARG A 35 3.71 4.90 10.38
C ARG A 35 5.03 5.22 11.08
N THR A 36 5.75 6.24 10.64
CA THR A 36 6.98 6.71 11.32
C THR A 36 6.67 7.21 12.73
N ASP A 37 5.63 8.03 12.89
CA ASP A 37 5.22 8.56 14.19
C ASP A 37 4.81 7.46 15.17
N HIS A 38 4.03 6.48 14.69
CA HIS A 38 3.59 5.36 15.50
C HIS A 38 4.75 4.42 15.87
N ALA A 39 5.66 4.14 14.94
CA ALA A 39 6.86 3.36 15.22
C ALA A 39 7.77 4.06 16.25
N ALA A 40 7.92 5.38 16.16
CA ALA A 40 8.68 6.15 17.14
C ALA A 40 8.02 6.15 18.53
N ALA A 41 6.68 6.17 18.60
CA ALA A 41 5.95 6.02 19.86
C ALA A 41 6.17 4.63 20.47
N LEU A 42 6.01 3.56 19.69
CA LEU A 42 6.23 2.18 20.14
C LEU A 42 7.67 1.89 20.59
N ALA A 43 8.65 2.54 19.95
CA ALA A 43 10.06 2.40 20.31
C ALA A 43 10.40 3.05 21.67
N ASP A 44 9.63 4.05 22.09
CA ASP A 44 9.78 4.75 23.37
C ASP A 44 9.06 3.97 24.49
N SER A 45 7.76 3.72 24.32
CA SER A 45 6.92 3.05 25.31
C SER A 45 5.57 2.61 24.71
N ALA A 46 5.00 1.53 25.24
CA ALA A 46 3.65 1.07 24.88
C ALA A 46 2.57 1.79 25.72
N ASP A 47 2.60 3.12 25.75
CA ASP A 47 1.67 3.95 26.53
C ASP A 47 0.60 4.63 25.64
N ASP A 48 -0.14 5.58 26.22
CA ASP A 48 -1.22 6.30 25.54
C ASP A 48 -0.77 6.98 24.24
N ARG A 49 0.50 7.39 24.13
CA ARG A 49 1.04 7.97 22.90
C ARG A 49 1.04 6.94 21.77
N ALA A 50 1.38 5.68 22.05
CA ALA A 50 1.31 4.60 21.08
C ALA A 50 -0.14 4.34 20.63
N VAL A 51 -1.10 4.41 21.56
CA VAL A 51 -2.53 4.26 21.25
C VAL A 51 -3.03 5.38 20.33
N VAL A 52 -2.74 6.64 20.67
CA VAL A 52 -3.18 7.81 19.89
C VAL A 52 -2.58 7.81 18.49
N THR A 53 -1.28 7.55 18.38
CA THR A 53 -0.59 7.47 17.08
C THR A 53 -1.09 6.27 16.24
N GLY A 54 -1.40 5.14 16.87
CA GLY A 54 -1.97 3.97 16.21
C GLY A 54 -3.38 4.23 15.68
N ALA A 55 -4.23 4.88 16.47
CA ALA A 55 -5.58 5.27 16.04
C ALA A 55 -5.55 6.23 14.83
N ARG A 56 -4.64 7.21 14.83
CA ARG A 56 -4.43 8.09 13.66
C ARG A 56 -4.00 7.30 12.43
N LEU A 57 -3.07 6.34 12.60
CA LEU A 57 -2.61 5.51 11.49
C LEU A 57 -3.74 4.66 10.89
N ILE A 58 -4.55 4.01 11.73
CA ILE A 58 -5.70 3.20 11.27
C ILE A 58 -6.69 4.05 10.48
N ALA A 59 -7.04 5.24 10.99
CA ALA A 59 -7.98 6.13 10.29
C ALA A 59 -7.51 6.54 8.89
N LEU A 60 -6.20 6.72 8.69
CA LEU A 60 -5.63 7.03 7.37
C LEU A 60 -5.63 5.83 6.43
N ILE A 61 -5.45 4.62 6.95
CA ILE A 61 -5.53 3.38 6.17
C ILE A 61 -6.98 3.14 5.74
N ASP A 62 -7.93 3.27 6.67
CA ASP A 62 -9.37 3.09 6.41
C ASP A 62 -9.83 4.05 5.31
N ALA A 63 -9.45 5.34 5.40
CA ALA A 63 -9.80 6.34 4.39
C ALA A 63 -9.26 6.05 2.97
N GLY A 64 -8.25 5.19 2.84
CA GLY A 64 -7.72 4.75 1.55
C GLY A 64 -8.23 3.38 1.08
N CYS A 65 -9.01 2.68 1.91
CA CYS A 65 -9.60 1.37 1.60
C CYS A 65 -11.11 1.44 1.27
N ASP A 66 -11.72 2.61 1.39
CA ASP A 66 -13.13 2.90 1.05
C ASP A 66 -13.39 3.04 -0.45
#